data_AF-A0A0P9DA27-F1
#
_entry.id   AF-A0A0P9DA27-F1
#
_cell.length_a   1.000
_cell.length_b   1.000
_cell.length_c   1.000
_cell.angle_alpha   90.00
_cell.angle_beta   90.00
_cell.angle_gamma   90.00
#
_symmetry.space_group_name_H-M   'P 1'
#
loop_
_entity.id
_entity.type
_entity.pdbx_description
1 polymer ?
#
loop_
_entity_poly.entity_id
_entity_poly.type
_entity_poly.pdbx_seq_one_letter_code
_entity_poly.pdbx_strand_id
1 'polypeptide(L)'
;MSERICQSCGEQNPADAQFCIDCGAALTGASTGPTTRLPGVVCPACYSHNPDDARFCASCRRSFVPEASAPAPKPAPAPRPVRPAPSAAPRQSYPRTATPPTLYRPAAPAAPHH
;
A
#
# COMPACT_ATOMS: atom_id res chain seq x y z
N MET A 1 12.85 -21.73 -15.76
CA MET A 1 12.20 -20.60 -15.06
C MET A 1 12.48 -19.39 -15.92
N SER A 2 11.45 -18.73 -16.46
CA SER A 2 11.64 -17.59 -17.38
C SER A 2 11.45 -16.29 -16.61
N GLU A 3 12.44 -15.87 -15.84
CA GLU A 3 12.50 -14.55 -15.24
C GLU A 3 12.68 -13.47 -16.30
N ARG A 4 12.19 -12.27 -16.02
CA ARG A 4 12.40 -11.10 -16.89
C ARG A 4 12.92 -9.91 -16.12
N ILE A 5 13.71 -9.11 -16.82
CA ILE A 5 14.36 -7.94 -16.24
C ILE A 5 13.54 -6.69 -16.54
N CYS A 6 13.24 -5.93 -15.50
CA CYS A 6 12.59 -4.63 -15.63
C CYS A 6 13.51 -3.69 -16.42
N GLN A 7 13.02 -3.15 -17.53
CA GLN A 7 13.77 -2.19 -18.34
C GLN A 7 13.89 -0.80 -17.68
N SER A 8 13.09 -0.53 -16.64
CA SER A 8 13.11 0.75 -15.93
C SER A 8 14.07 0.79 -14.75
N CYS A 9 14.20 -0.30 -13.98
CA CYS A 9 15.07 -0.35 -12.80
C CYS A 9 16.06 -1.53 -12.76
N GLY A 10 15.97 -2.49 -13.69
CA GLY A 10 16.86 -3.66 -13.74
C GLY A 10 16.46 -4.82 -12.82
N GLU A 11 15.38 -4.69 -12.04
CA GLU A 11 14.93 -5.74 -11.11
C GLU A 11 14.55 -7.03 -11.85
N GLN A 12 14.84 -8.18 -11.23
CA GLN A 12 14.50 -9.48 -11.76
C GLN A 12 13.10 -9.88 -11.27
N ASN A 13 12.18 -10.06 -12.22
CA ASN A 13 10.77 -10.28 -11.94
C ASN A 13 10.34 -11.67 -12.42
N PRO A 14 9.34 -12.29 -11.77
CA PRO A 14 8.73 -13.53 -12.24
C PRO A 14 8.21 -13.42 -13.67
N ALA A 15 8.13 -14.55 -14.39
CA ALA A 15 7.59 -14.62 -15.75
C ALA A 15 6.21 -13.97 -15.88
N ASP A 16 5.34 -14.20 -14.90
CA ASP A 16 3.91 -13.88 -14.94
C ASP A 16 3.55 -12.50 -14.40
N ALA A 17 4.46 -11.80 -13.70
CA ALA A 17 4.12 -10.48 -13.15
C ALA A 17 3.62 -9.51 -14.25
N GLN A 18 2.78 -8.52 -13.95
CA GLN A 18 2.40 -7.52 -14.96
C GLN A 18 3.22 -6.23 -14.77
N PHE A 19 3.64 -5.98 -13.53
CA PHE A 19 4.37 -4.81 -13.10
C PHE A 19 5.60 -5.23 -12.31
N CYS A 20 6.63 -4.39 -12.33
CA CYS A 20 7.85 -4.61 -11.58
C CYS A 20 7.59 -4.54 -10.07
N ILE A 21 8.11 -5.51 -9.32
CA ILE A 21 7.93 -5.59 -7.86
C ILE A 21 8.63 -4.45 -7.11
N ASP A 22 9.71 -3.90 -7.69
CA ASP A 22 10.51 -2.85 -7.08
C ASP A 22 10.00 -1.45 -7.47
N CYS A 23 9.87 -1.17 -8.77
CA CYS A 23 9.54 0.18 -9.24
C CYS A 23 8.10 0.38 -9.74
N GLY A 24 7.30 -0.69 -9.86
CA GLY A 24 5.91 -0.62 -10.35
C GLY A 24 5.76 -0.38 -11.86
N ALA A 25 6.86 -0.27 -12.62
CA ALA A 25 6.80 -0.10 -14.06
C ALA A 25 6.14 -1.32 -14.73
N ALA A 26 5.31 -1.09 -15.75
CA ALA A 26 4.74 -2.17 -16.55
C ALA A 26 5.86 -2.94 -17.26
N LEU A 27 5.81 -4.26 -17.17
CA LEU A 27 6.78 -5.14 -17.81
C LEU A 27 6.29 -5.52 -19.22
N THR A 28 7.21 -5.75 -20.16
CA THR A 28 6.88 -6.02 -21.57
C THR A 28 5.84 -7.15 -21.68
N GLY A 29 4.75 -6.90 -22.42
CA GLY A 29 3.62 -7.82 -22.55
C GLY A 29 2.47 -7.57 -21.58
N ALA A 30 2.63 -6.64 -20.63
CA ALA A 30 1.55 -6.23 -19.76
C ALA A 30 0.45 -5.51 -20.54
N SER A 31 -0.63 -6.23 -20.83
CA SER A 31 -1.84 -5.65 -21.38
C SER A 31 -2.59 -4.98 -20.24
N THR A 32 -2.27 -3.70 -19.98
CA THR A 32 -3.25 -2.83 -19.32
C THR A 32 -4.39 -2.71 -20.31
N GLY A 33 -5.58 -3.21 -19.97
CA GLY A 33 -6.77 -3.11 -20.84
C GLY A 33 -6.99 -1.69 -21.37
N PRO A 34 -7.88 -1.50 -22.36
CA PRO A 34 -8.07 -0.21 -23.00
C PRO A 34 -8.36 0.88 -21.96
N THR A 35 -7.40 1.77 -21.75
CA THR A 35 -7.56 2.95 -20.91
C THR A 35 -8.21 4.01 -21.78
N THR A 36 -9.54 4.09 -21.72
CA THR A 36 -10.24 5.22 -22.32
C THR A 36 -9.92 6.44 -21.48
N ARG A 37 -9.39 7.48 -22.13
CA ARG A 37 -9.20 8.77 -21.49
C ARG A 37 -10.56 9.39 -21.24
N LEU A 38 -11.05 9.35 -20.01
CA LEU A 38 -12.24 10.10 -19.64
C LEU A 38 -11.99 11.61 -19.85
N PRO A 39 -13.02 12.38 -20.22
CA PRO A 39 -12.93 13.84 -20.16
C PRO A 39 -12.53 14.27 -18.75
N GLY A 40 -11.75 15.34 -18.65
CA GLY A 40 -11.27 15.80 -17.36
C GLY A 40 -10.37 17.03 -17.43
N VAL A 41 -9.94 17.48 -16.26
CA VAL A 41 -9.22 18.73 -16.04
C VAL A 41 -7.70 18.53 -16.04
N VAL A 42 -6.99 19.45 -16.71
CA VAL A 42 -5.52 19.53 -16.66
C VAL A 42 -5.11 20.38 -15.47
N CYS A 43 -4.24 19.85 -14.60
CA CYS A 43 -3.75 20.64 -13.48
C CYS A 43 -2.88 21.81 -13.98
N PRO A 44 -3.18 23.08 -13.65
CA PRO A 44 -2.37 24.21 -14.11
C PRO A 44 -1.00 24.30 -13.44
N ALA A 45 -0.77 23.55 -12.34
CA ALA A 45 0.49 23.58 -11.60
C ALA A 45 1.51 22.52 -12.08
N CYS A 46 1.05 21.32 -12.44
CA CYS A 46 1.93 20.20 -12.81
C CYS A 46 1.53 19.49 -14.10
N TYR A 47 0.52 20.02 -14.82
CA TYR A 47 0.05 19.53 -16.13
C TYR A 47 -0.44 18.08 -16.16
N SER A 48 -0.65 17.46 -15.00
CA SER A 48 -1.23 16.12 -14.91
C SER A 48 -2.71 16.14 -15.29
N HIS A 49 -3.19 15.08 -15.94
CA HIS A 49 -4.59 14.89 -16.28
C HIS A 49 -5.34 14.27 -15.10
N ASN A 50 -6.48 14.86 -14.73
CA ASN A 50 -7.32 14.42 -13.62
C ASN A 50 -8.77 14.29 -14.12
N PRO A 51 -9.61 13.45 -13.49
CA PRO A 51 -11.03 13.37 -13.85
C PRO A 51 -11.74 14.71 -13.56
N ASP A 52 -12.86 14.96 -14.26
CA ASP A 52 -13.59 16.24 -14.17
C ASP A 52 -14.09 16.56 -12.74
N ASP A 53 -14.51 15.54 -11.99
CA ASP A 53 -14.97 15.66 -10.59
C ASP A 53 -13.82 15.68 -9.55
N ALA A 54 -12.56 15.73 -10.00
CA ALA A 54 -11.42 15.78 -9.07
C ALA A 54 -11.49 17.06 -8.22
N ARG A 55 -11.45 16.90 -6.88
CA ARG A 55 -11.31 18.04 -5.95
C ARG A 55 -9.86 18.47 -5.75
N PHE A 56 -8.93 17.52 -5.91
CA PHE A 56 -7.50 17.71 -5.76
C PHE A 56 -6.75 17.01 -6.90
N CYS A 57 -5.61 17.55 -7.31
CA CYS A 57 -4.73 16.89 -8.27
C CYS A 57 -4.11 15.62 -7.68
N ALA A 58 -4.20 14.50 -8.38
CA ALA A 58 -3.62 13.22 -7.94
C ALA A 58 -2.08 13.26 -7.85
N SER A 59 -1.41 14.10 -8.65
CA SER A 59 0.05 14.19 -8.69
C SER A 59 0.62 15.19 -7.69
N CYS A 60 0.06 16.40 -7.61
CA CYS A 60 0.64 17.50 -6.80
C CYS A 60 -0.24 17.94 -5.63
N ARG A 61 -1.43 17.36 -5.45
CA ARG A 61 -2.39 17.65 -4.36
C ARG A 61 -2.95 19.08 -4.33
N ARG A 62 -2.74 19.89 -5.37
CA ARG A 62 -3.38 21.21 -5.52
C ARG A 62 -4.91 21.06 -5.58
N SER A 63 -5.64 21.89 -4.84
CA SER A 63 -7.12 21.97 -4.92
C SER A 63 -7.58 22.57 -6.24
N PHE A 64 -8.62 22.00 -6.83
CA PHE A 64 -9.37 22.57 -7.95
C PHE A 64 -10.60 23.37 -7.49
N VAL A 65 -11.05 23.17 -6.25
CA VAL A 65 -12.23 23.83 -5.70
C VAL A 65 -11.82 25.16 -5.06
N PRO A 66 -12.47 26.29 -5.40
CA PRO A 66 -12.26 27.56 -4.71
C PRO A 66 -12.71 27.43 -3.24
N GLU A 67 -11.96 28.08 -2.35
CA GLU A 67 -12.12 27.96 -0.89
C GLU A 67 -13.54 28.31 -0.40
N ALA A 68 -14.23 29.22 -1.11
CA ALA A 68 -15.60 29.62 -0.83
C ALA A 68 -16.65 28.51 -1.05
N SER A 69 -16.31 27.42 -1.74
CA SER A 69 -17.22 26.29 -2.03
C SER A 69 -16.92 25.06 -1.18
N ALA A 70 -15.99 25.16 -0.23
CA ALA A 70 -15.80 24.10 0.76
C ALA A 70 -17.03 24.04 1.68
N PRO A 71 -17.68 22.87 1.84
CA PRO A 71 -18.70 22.73 2.87
C PRO A 71 -18.07 23.06 4.22
N ALA A 72 -18.77 23.86 5.03
CA ALA A 72 -18.29 24.23 6.35
C ALA A 72 -17.84 22.98 7.11
N PRO A 73 -16.68 23.01 7.80
CA PRO A 73 -16.25 21.87 8.59
C PRO A 73 -17.38 21.53 9.57
N LYS A 74 -17.85 20.28 9.52
CA LYS A 74 -18.83 19.79 10.50
C LYS A 74 -18.26 20.06 11.91
N PRO A 75 -19.07 20.53 12.88
CA PRO A 75 -18.61 20.72 14.23
C PRO A 75 -17.86 19.47 14.69
N ALA A 76 -16.63 19.65 15.17
CA ALA A 76 -15.86 18.54 15.68
C ALA A 76 -16.70 17.82 16.75
N PRO A 77 -16.76 16.47 16.74
CA PRO A 77 -17.44 15.75 17.80
C PRO A 77 -16.82 16.13 19.13
N ALA A 78 -17.66 16.32 20.15
CA ALA A 78 -17.21 16.67 21.49
C ALA A 78 -16.10 15.70 21.95
N PRO A 79 -15.05 16.19 22.64
CA PRO A 79 -13.99 15.32 23.12
C PRO A 79 -14.60 14.22 23.98
N ARG A 80 -14.26 12.96 23.66
CA ARG A 80 -14.66 11.83 24.49
C ARG A 80 -14.07 12.04 25.89
N PRO A 81 -14.82 11.74 26.97
CA PRO A 81 -14.27 11.80 28.32
C PRO A 81 -13.04 10.90 28.39
N VAL A 82 -11.89 11.48 28.72
CA VAL A 82 -10.63 10.76 28.87
C VAL A 82 -10.76 9.94 30.14
N ARG A 83 -10.84 8.61 29.99
CA ARG A 83 -10.73 7.72 31.15
C ARG A 83 -9.30 7.82 31.68
N PRO A 84 -9.08 7.98 33.00
CA PRO A 84 -7.75 8.00 33.57
C PRO A 84 -6.97 6.77 33.11
N ALA A 85 -5.73 6.98 32.66
CA ALA A 85 -4.84 5.88 32.34
C ALA A 85 -4.72 4.98 33.59
N PRO A 86 -4.87 3.66 33.46
CA PRO A 86 -4.59 2.77 34.58
C PRO A 86 -3.12 2.94 34.98
N SER A 87 -2.85 3.12 36.28
CA SER A 87 -1.48 3.16 36.80
C SER A 87 -0.74 1.92 36.32
N ALA A 88 0.40 2.13 35.66
CA ALA A 88 1.21 1.05 35.11
C ALA A 88 1.60 0.08 36.23
N ALA A 89 1.10 -1.15 36.15
CA ALA A 89 1.65 -2.24 36.94
C ALA A 89 3.12 -2.43 36.54
N PRO A 90 4.04 -2.72 37.48
CA PRO A 90 5.42 -2.99 37.15
C PRO A 90 5.49 -4.17 36.19
N ARG A 91 6.24 -4.01 35.09
CA ARG A 91 6.53 -5.11 34.17
C ARG A 91 7.27 -6.19 34.95
N GLN A 92 6.67 -7.38 35.06
CA GLN A 92 7.36 -8.53 35.61
C GLN A 92 8.44 -8.97 34.59
N SER A 93 9.69 -8.82 34.99
CA SER A 93 10.85 -9.27 34.23
C SER A 93 10.94 -10.79 34.30
N TYR A 94 10.49 -11.51 33.28
CA TYR A 94 10.77 -12.93 33.19
C TYR A 94 12.27 -13.15 32.90
N PRO A 95 12.96 -14.04 33.63
CA PRO A 95 14.35 -14.34 33.35
C PRO A 95 14.49 -15.00 31.97
N ARG A 96 15.48 -14.53 31.20
CA ARG A 96 15.81 -15.00 29.84
C ARG A 96 16.28 -16.46 29.74
N THR A 97 16.26 -17.21 30.83
CA THR A 97 16.72 -18.60 30.92
C THR A 97 15.64 -19.63 30.62
N ALA A 98 14.40 -19.23 30.37
CA ALA A 98 13.36 -20.18 29.96
C ALA A 98 13.62 -20.66 28.51
N THR A 99 14.10 -21.90 28.40
CA THR A 99 14.23 -22.63 27.13
C THR A 99 12.87 -22.63 26.42
N PRO A 100 12.77 -22.23 25.14
CA PRO A 100 11.51 -22.28 24.42
C PRO A 100 11.00 -23.73 24.37
N PRO A 101 9.69 -23.99 24.55
CA PRO A 101 9.16 -25.33 24.45
C PRO A 101 9.42 -25.87 23.04
N THR A 102 10.02 -27.05 22.95
CA THR A 102 10.27 -27.72 21.67
C THR A 102 8.92 -28.07 21.05
N LEU A 103 8.52 -27.36 20.00
CA LEU A 103 7.37 -27.76 19.20
C LEU A 103 7.73 -29.09 18.52
N TYR A 104 7.17 -30.19 19.02
CA TYR A 104 7.36 -31.52 18.45
C TYR A 104 6.83 -31.54 17.01
N ARG A 105 7.74 -31.73 16.04
CA ARG A 105 7.40 -31.88 14.62
C ARG A 105 7.57 -33.35 14.24
N PRO A 106 6.49 -34.15 14.13
CA PRO A 106 6.62 -35.54 13.71
C PRO A 106 7.16 -35.61 12.28
N ALA A 107 8.03 -36.58 12.04
CA ALA A 107 8.65 -36.83 10.74
C ALA A 107 7.60 -37.30 9.73
N ALA A 108 7.58 -36.68 8.55
CA ALA A 108 6.78 -37.14 7.42
C ALA A 108 7.35 -38.46 6.88
N PRO A 109 6.52 -39.48 6.57
CA PRO A 109 7.02 -40.71 5.97
C PRO A 109 7.53 -40.46 4.55
N ALA A 110 8.67 -41.07 4.22
CA ALA A 110 9.29 -40.99 2.89
C ALA A 110 8.39 -41.66 1.84
N ALA A 111 8.07 -40.92 0.77
CA ALA A 111 7.40 -41.47 -0.40
C ALA A 111 8.39 -42.28 -1.25
N PRO A 112 8.00 -43.46 -1.78
CA PRO A 112 8.86 -44.26 -2.64
C PRO A 112 9.04 -43.58 -4.01
N HIS A 113 10.28 -43.63 -4.52
CA HIS A 113 10.61 -43.23 -5.87
C HIS A 113 10.37 -44.40 -6.83
N HIS A 114 9.64 -44.16 -7.93
CA HIS A 114 9.54 -45.03 -9.10
C HIS A 114 10.53 -44.58 -10.17
#